data_AF-A0AAD8Y230-F1
#
_entry.id   AF-A0AAD8Y230-F1
#
_cell.length_a   1.000
_cell.length_b   1.000
_cell.length_c   1.000
_cell.angle_alpha   90.00
_cell.angle_beta   90.00
_cell.angle_gamma   90.00
#
_symmetry.space_group_name_H-M   'P 1'
#
loop_
_entity.id
_entity.type
_entity.pdbx_description
1 polymer ?
#
loop_
_entity_poly.entity_id
_entity_poly.type
_entity_poly.pdbx_seq_one_letter_code
_entity_poly.pdbx_strand_id
1 'polypeptide(L)'
;MKEMFDMPLAQSIVKSLSDNLSSRVLSFLDPMRNQGGLHLCAHIREGNNESGDWKGKTWRHIDLHDTLNKTLAGMKDFVFSTTAGNSSVTKKMNGINRKVSVFVASDNAIARPWFERHVPNNWHVVKPSKFFPKPEAGVWFGEHGSKTNQNLTKDQKDEAMAEAVADVFALGECDSLFIPNYSSFSAIGITLTRAERKKVFFLGSNNGGRFLEMPEFE
;
A
#
# COMPACT_ATOMS: atom_id res chain seq x y z
N MET A 1 -6.02 14.86 -11.84
CA MET A 1 -6.14 13.72 -10.89
C MET A 1 -6.23 14.18 -9.44
N LYS A 2 -5.40 15.15 -9.01
CA LYS A 2 -5.46 15.80 -7.68
C LYS A 2 -6.87 16.26 -7.27
N GLU A 3 -7.57 16.94 -8.17
CA GLU A 3 -8.92 17.47 -7.91
C GLU A 3 -9.88 16.38 -7.43
N MET A 4 -9.83 15.17 -8.01
CA MET A 4 -10.72 14.06 -7.65
C MET A 4 -10.52 13.59 -6.19
N PHE A 5 -9.28 13.54 -5.71
CA PHE A 5 -8.96 13.04 -4.37
C PHE A 5 -9.24 14.06 -3.26
N ASP A 6 -9.28 15.34 -3.61
CA ASP A 6 -9.61 16.44 -2.70
C ASP A 6 -11.11 16.83 -2.78
N MET A 7 -11.91 16.16 -3.62
CA MET A 7 -13.36 16.40 -3.72
C MET A 7 -14.10 15.92 -2.46
N PRO A 8 -14.86 16.79 -1.75
CA PRO A 8 -15.61 16.39 -0.55
C PRO A 8 -16.60 15.25 -0.79
N LEU A 9 -17.26 15.24 -1.95
CA LEU A 9 -18.19 14.17 -2.31
C LEU A 9 -17.48 12.82 -2.43
N ALA A 10 -16.36 12.76 -3.15
CA ALA A 10 -15.58 11.53 -3.31
C ALA A 10 -15.06 11.02 -1.96
N GLN A 11 -14.56 11.91 -1.11
CA GLN A 11 -14.12 11.58 0.25
C GLN A 11 -15.27 11.05 1.12
N SER A 12 -16.44 11.68 1.07
CA SER A 12 -17.62 11.23 1.84
C SER A 12 -18.09 9.84 1.41
N ILE A 13 -18.07 9.54 0.11
CA ILE A 13 -18.42 8.22 -0.43
C ILE A 13 -17.43 7.17 0.08
N VAL A 14 -16.14 7.43 -0.06
CA VAL A 14 -15.10 6.47 0.38
C VAL A 14 -15.14 6.24 1.89
N LYS A 15 -15.39 7.30 2.69
CA LYS A 15 -15.57 7.16 4.13
C LYS A 15 -16.79 6.31 4.48
N SER A 16 -17.93 6.59 3.84
CA SER A 16 -19.14 5.78 4.01
C SER A 16 -18.91 4.31 3.63
N LEU A 17 -18.10 4.02 2.61
CA LEU A 17 -17.74 2.64 2.26
C LEU A 17 -16.87 1.98 3.34
N SER A 18 -15.88 2.70 3.88
CA SER A 18 -15.00 2.20 4.97
C SER A 18 -15.79 1.85 6.24
N ASP A 19 -16.83 2.63 6.54
CA ASP A 19 -17.68 2.43 7.72
C ASP A 19 -18.69 1.27 7.53
N ASN A 20 -18.93 0.83 6.29
CA ASN A 20 -19.93 -0.19 5.94
C ASN A 20 -19.33 -1.45 5.30
N LEU A 21 -18.05 -1.75 5.61
CA LEU A 21 -17.40 -2.96 5.12
C LEU A 21 -18.04 -4.22 5.69
N SER A 22 -18.11 -5.27 4.86
CA SER A 22 -18.67 -6.55 5.29
C SER A 22 -17.80 -7.23 6.34
N SER A 23 -18.39 -8.10 7.16
CA SER A 23 -17.65 -8.87 8.16
C SER A 23 -16.50 -9.69 7.57
N ARG A 24 -16.64 -10.17 6.32
CA ARG A 24 -15.59 -10.89 5.60
C ARG A 24 -14.37 -9.99 5.36
N VAL A 25 -14.57 -8.77 4.85
CA VAL A 25 -13.49 -7.77 4.66
C VAL A 25 -12.88 -7.37 6.00
N LEU A 26 -13.70 -7.06 7.00
CA LEU A 26 -13.24 -6.67 8.34
C LEU A 26 -12.35 -7.75 8.97
N SER A 27 -12.62 -9.03 8.70
CA SER A 27 -11.79 -10.12 9.20
C SER A 27 -10.33 -10.09 8.72
N PHE A 28 -10.05 -9.45 7.58
CA PHE A 28 -8.70 -9.16 7.09
C PHE A 28 -8.19 -7.80 7.59
N LEU A 29 -9.04 -6.78 7.61
CA LEU A 29 -8.68 -5.38 7.86
C LEU A 29 -8.43 -5.03 9.34
N ASP A 30 -9.20 -5.58 10.28
CA ASP A 30 -9.12 -5.20 11.71
C ASP A 30 -7.71 -5.39 12.33
N PRO A 31 -6.95 -6.46 12.02
CA PRO A 31 -5.55 -6.56 12.42
C PRO A 31 -4.69 -5.41 11.91
N MET A 32 -5.00 -4.85 10.74
CA MET A 32 -4.27 -3.74 10.14
C MET A 32 -4.64 -2.39 10.78
N ARG A 33 -5.88 -2.25 11.27
CA ARG A 33 -6.35 -1.05 11.99
C ARG A 33 -5.76 -0.90 13.39
N ASN A 34 -5.60 -2.01 14.09
CA ASN A 34 -5.24 -2.03 15.51
C ASN A 34 -3.73 -1.85 15.75
N GLN A 35 -3.16 -0.76 15.22
CA GLN A 35 -1.74 -0.45 15.31
C GLN A 35 -1.47 0.71 16.28
N GLY A 36 -0.50 0.53 17.16
CA GLY A 36 -0.03 1.59 18.06
C GLY A 36 1.16 2.35 17.49
N GLY A 37 1.20 3.67 17.70
CA GLY A 37 2.31 4.51 17.24
C GLY A 37 2.06 5.13 15.88
N LEU A 38 3.12 5.31 15.08
CA LEU A 38 3.01 5.83 13.71
C LEU A 38 2.76 4.67 12.75
N HIS A 39 1.72 4.74 11.93
CA HIS A 39 1.37 3.71 10.96
C HIS A 39 1.68 4.15 9.53
N LEU A 40 2.59 3.45 8.85
CA LEU A 40 3.02 3.76 7.48
C LEU A 40 2.51 2.67 6.54
N CYS A 41 2.09 3.07 5.34
CA CYS A 41 1.58 2.13 4.34
C CYS A 41 2.29 2.25 3.01
N ALA A 42 2.60 1.10 2.42
CA ALA A 42 3.14 1.00 1.07
C ALA A 42 2.23 0.18 0.18
N HIS A 43 2.05 0.65 -1.05
CA HIS A 43 1.59 -0.19 -2.14
C HIS A 43 2.76 -0.49 -3.07
N ILE A 44 3.05 -1.76 -3.29
CA ILE A 44 4.07 -2.22 -4.24
C ILE A 44 3.37 -3.02 -5.34
N ARG A 45 3.38 -2.49 -6.57
CA ARG A 45 2.67 -3.07 -7.71
C ARG A 45 3.67 -3.49 -8.79
N GLU A 46 3.82 -4.77 -9.05
CA GLU A 46 4.61 -5.26 -10.19
C GLU A 46 3.70 -5.60 -11.39
N GLY A 47 2.46 -6.01 -11.13
CA GLY A 47 1.51 -6.49 -12.11
C GLY A 47 1.23 -7.99 -11.96
N ASN A 48 -0.01 -8.40 -12.25
CA ASN A 48 -0.35 -9.81 -12.29
C ASN A 48 0.13 -10.44 -13.62
N ASN A 49 0.80 -11.60 -13.54
CA ASN A 49 1.27 -12.36 -14.70
C ASN A 49 0.16 -13.29 -15.25
N GLU A 50 -0.89 -12.71 -15.82
CA GLU A 50 -2.12 -13.43 -16.22
C GLU A 50 -1.89 -14.58 -17.21
N SER A 51 -0.95 -14.42 -18.14
CA SER A 51 -0.70 -15.36 -19.24
C SER A 51 0.77 -15.77 -19.38
N GLY A 52 1.60 -15.52 -18.37
CA GLY A 52 3.05 -15.71 -18.51
C GLY A 52 3.73 -14.59 -19.33
N ASP A 53 3.00 -13.55 -19.71
CA ASP A 53 3.40 -12.48 -20.62
C ASP A 53 4.08 -11.28 -19.96
N TRP A 54 4.40 -11.37 -18.65
CA TRP A 54 5.05 -10.31 -17.89
C TRP A 54 6.21 -9.66 -18.63
N LYS A 55 7.08 -10.47 -19.28
CA LYS A 55 8.23 -10.02 -20.08
C LYS A 55 7.85 -9.07 -21.22
N GLY A 56 6.67 -9.22 -21.81
CA GLY A 56 6.17 -8.38 -22.91
C GLY A 56 5.56 -7.05 -22.48
N LYS A 57 5.21 -6.87 -21.20
CA LYS A 57 4.59 -5.65 -20.67
C LYS A 57 5.65 -4.67 -20.17
N THR A 58 6.41 -4.09 -21.10
CA THR A 58 7.59 -3.26 -20.79
C THR A 58 7.30 -2.03 -19.93
N TRP A 59 6.09 -1.48 -20.01
CA TRP A 59 5.61 -0.38 -19.17
C TRP A 59 5.36 -0.77 -17.70
N ARG A 60 5.41 -2.07 -17.36
CA ARG A 60 5.23 -2.60 -15.99
C ARG A 60 6.54 -3.08 -15.35
N HIS A 61 7.66 -3.08 -16.06
CA HIS A 61 8.94 -3.52 -15.51
C HIS A 61 9.47 -2.51 -14.50
N ILE A 62 9.01 -2.61 -13.25
CA ILE A 62 9.71 -2.00 -12.13
C ILE A 62 10.90 -2.87 -11.75
N ASP A 63 12.02 -2.23 -11.43
CA ASP A 63 13.02 -2.90 -10.60
C ASP A 63 12.44 -3.02 -9.19
N LEU A 64 12.00 -4.22 -8.83
CA LEU A 64 11.37 -4.50 -7.55
C LEU A 64 12.29 -4.15 -6.38
N HIS A 65 13.57 -4.52 -6.44
CA HIS A 65 14.51 -4.28 -5.35
C HIS A 65 14.79 -2.79 -5.18
N ASP A 66 14.98 -2.07 -6.28
CA ASP A 66 15.12 -0.62 -6.26
C ASP A 66 13.86 0.07 -5.71
N THR A 67 12.67 -0.37 -6.13
CA THR A 67 11.38 0.15 -5.64
C THR A 67 11.22 -0.05 -4.14
N LEU A 68 11.55 -1.26 -3.64
CA LEU A 68 11.51 -1.58 -2.21
C LEU A 68 12.48 -0.71 -1.40
N ASN A 69 13.71 -0.56 -1.88
CA ASN A 69 14.73 0.30 -1.25
C ASN A 69 14.28 1.76 -1.18
N LYS A 70 13.79 2.30 -2.31
CA LYS A 70 13.29 3.68 -2.40
C LYS A 70 12.09 3.93 -1.51
N THR A 71 11.18 2.96 -1.42
CA THR A 71 10.00 3.05 -0.55
C THR A 71 10.42 3.10 0.91
N LEU A 72 11.31 2.20 1.33
CA LEU A 72 11.82 2.20 2.70
C LEU A 72 12.61 3.48 3.02
N ALA A 73 13.39 4.00 2.08
CA ALA A 73 14.10 5.27 2.24
C ALA A 73 13.11 6.43 2.45
N GLY A 74 12.09 6.56 1.61
CA GLY A 74 11.04 7.58 1.76
C GLY A 74 10.30 7.49 3.09
N MET A 75 9.99 6.28 3.55
CA MET A 75 9.41 6.05 4.88
C MET A 75 10.33 6.56 5.99
N LYS A 76 11.63 6.23 5.93
CA LYS A 76 12.62 6.67 6.92
C LYS A 76 12.75 8.20 6.97
N ASP A 77 12.77 8.84 5.81
CA ASP A 77 12.82 10.30 5.68
C ASP A 77 11.56 10.97 6.27
N PHE A 78 10.39 10.39 6.03
CA PHE A 78 9.14 10.86 6.63
C PHE A 78 9.14 10.72 8.16
N VAL A 79 9.56 9.57 8.69
CA VAL A 79 9.65 9.39 10.16
C VAL A 79 10.64 10.37 10.77
N PHE A 80 11.79 10.58 10.11
CA PHE A 80 12.81 11.52 10.58
C PHE A 80 12.27 12.95 10.60
N SER A 81 11.69 13.44 9.50
CA SER A 81 11.15 14.79 9.41
C SER A 81 10.02 15.04 10.42
N THR A 82 9.11 14.08 10.59
CA THR A 82 7.99 14.17 11.54
C THR A 82 8.47 14.14 12.99
N THR A 83 9.62 13.54 13.27
CA THR A 83 10.20 13.47 14.62
C THR A 83 11.14 14.65 14.91
N ALA A 84 11.84 15.16 13.90
CA ALA A 84 12.76 16.29 14.01
C ALA A 84 12.05 17.65 14.16
N GLY A 85 10.77 17.75 13.78
CA GLY A 85 9.94 18.96 13.85
C GLY A 85 9.67 19.54 15.26
N ASN A 86 10.28 19.00 16.32
CA ASN A 86 10.18 19.53 17.70
C ASN A 86 11.50 19.58 18.47
N SER A 87 12.65 19.25 17.87
CA SER A 87 13.94 19.34 18.55
C SER A 87 15.06 19.53 17.54
N SER A 88 15.86 20.56 17.76
CA SER A 88 17.02 20.93 16.96
C SER A 88 17.82 19.74 16.45
N VAL A 89 18.09 19.78 15.14
CA VAL A 89 19.18 19.15 14.38
C VAL A 89 20.20 18.42 15.27
N THR A 90 20.31 17.08 15.11
CA THR A 90 21.32 16.12 15.64
C THR A 90 20.82 14.94 16.50
N LYS A 91 19.55 14.50 16.40
CA LYS A 91 19.22 13.13 16.87
C LYS A 91 19.47 12.10 15.77
N LYS A 92 20.57 11.35 15.92
CA LYS A 92 20.84 10.11 15.17
C LYS A 92 19.61 9.19 15.25
N MET A 93 19.31 8.49 14.16
CA MET A 93 18.20 7.55 14.01
C MET A 93 18.09 6.52 15.17
N ASN A 94 19.21 6.23 15.83
CA ASN A 94 19.32 5.33 16.98
C ASN A 94 18.61 5.82 18.27
N GLY A 95 18.10 7.06 18.30
CA GLY A 95 17.42 7.65 19.47
C GLY A 95 15.92 7.87 19.32
N ILE A 96 15.32 7.55 18.16
CA ILE A 96 13.87 7.72 17.94
C ILE A 96 13.16 6.46 18.46
N ASN A 97 12.80 6.45 19.74
CA ASN A 97 12.04 5.36 20.37
C ASN A 97 10.53 5.42 20.03
N ARG A 98 10.19 5.79 18.79
CA ARG A 98 8.81 5.81 18.31
C ARG A 98 8.48 4.44 17.74
N LYS A 99 7.42 3.82 18.23
CA LYS A 99 6.87 2.60 17.63
C LYS A 99 6.32 2.96 16.25
N VAL A 100 6.82 2.28 15.23
CA VAL A 100 6.38 2.44 13.84
C VAL A 100 5.88 1.10 13.34
N SER A 101 4.69 1.09 12.76
CA SER A 101 4.10 -0.06 12.11
C SER A 101 4.09 0.17 10.60
N VAL A 102 4.40 -0.87 9.82
CA VAL A 102 4.40 -0.79 8.35
C VAL A 102 3.43 -1.83 7.79
N PHE A 103 2.43 -1.40 7.03
CA PHE A 103 1.61 -2.28 6.22
C PHE A 103 2.01 -2.18 4.75
N VAL A 104 2.06 -3.33 4.07
CA VAL A 104 2.52 -3.44 2.68
C VAL A 104 1.49 -4.22 1.88
N ALA A 105 0.71 -3.52 1.06
CA ALA A 105 -0.13 -4.14 0.04
C ALA A 105 0.72 -4.44 -1.20
N SER A 106 0.79 -5.70 -1.63
CA SER A 106 1.56 -6.05 -2.82
C SER A 106 1.07 -7.32 -3.50
N ASP A 107 1.10 -7.28 -4.83
CA ASP A 107 0.91 -8.43 -5.69
C ASP A 107 2.20 -9.26 -5.88
N ASN A 108 3.32 -8.87 -5.28
CA ASN A 108 4.56 -9.64 -5.29
C ASN A 108 4.82 -10.30 -3.91
N ALA A 109 5.05 -11.62 -3.91
CA ALA A 109 5.23 -12.40 -2.69
C ALA A 109 6.52 -12.08 -1.90
N ILE A 110 7.50 -11.42 -2.54
CA ILE A 110 8.79 -11.02 -1.95
C ILE A 110 8.67 -9.71 -1.17
N ALA A 111 7.76 -8.80 -1.54
CA ALA A 111 7.70 -7.44 -1.02
C ALA A 111 7.59 -7.39 0.52
N ARG A 112 6.58 -8.04 1.10
CA ARG A 112 6.40 -8.06 2.56
C ARG A 112 7.57 -8.75 3.30
N PRO A 113 7.99 -9.98 2.96
CA PRO A 113 9.16 -10.60 3.58
C PRO A 113 10.44 -9.77 3.46
N TRP A 114 10.58 -8.98 2.39
CA TRP A 114 11.69 -8.05 2.26
C TRP A 114 11.59 -6.94 3.31
N PHE A 115 10.44 -6.28 3.48
CA PHE A 115 10.27 -5.26 4.52
C PHE A 115 10.54 -5.83 5.92
N GLU A 116 10.04 -7.04 6.23
CA GLU A 116 10.26 -7.71 7.51
C GLU A 116 11.75 -7.86 7.87
N ARG A 117 12.63 -7.98 6.86
CA ARG A 117 14.08 -8.12 7.05
C ARG A 117 14.85 -6.80 7.03
N HIS A 118 14.27 -5.71 6.53
CA HIS A 118 15.01 -4.48 6.22
C HIS A 118 14.51 -3.23 6.97
N VAL A 119 13.31 -3.27 7.55
CA VAL A 119 12.86 -2.19 8.44
C VAL A 119 13.76 -2.11 9.69
N PRO A 120 13.93 -0.92 10.28
CA PRO A 120 14.65 -0.78 11.55
C PRO A 120 14.11 -1.70 12.65
N ASN A 121 14.97 -2.17 13.56
CA ASN A 121 14.60 -3.15 14.61
C ASN A 121 13.44 -2.71 15.53
N ASN A 122 13.19 -1.41 15.66
CA ASN A 122 12.09 -0.85 16.47
C ASN A 122 10.79 -0.64 15.66
N TRP A 123 10.78 -1.05 14.39
CA TRP A 123 9.62 -1.03 13.52
C TRP A 123 9.09 -2.45 13.37
N HIS A 124 7.77 -2.60 13.23
CA HIS A 124 7.17 -3.90 12.95
C HIS A 124 6.35 -3.85 11.67
N VAL A 125 6.45 -4.92 10.88
CA VAL A 125 5.60 -5.09 9.69
C VAL A 125 4.32 -5.78 10.09
N VAL A 126 3.20 -5.18 9.75
CA VAL A 126 1.86 -5.70 10.03
C VAL A 126 1.57 -6.87 9.12
N LYS A 127 1.06 -7.95 9.72
CA LYS A 127 0.65 -9.16 9.00
C LYS A 127 -0.87 -9.21 8.95
N PRO A 128 -1.47 -9.59 7.81
CA PRO A 128 -2.89 -9.92 7.79
C PRO A 128 -3.15 -11.11 8.72
N SER A 129 -4.34 -11.14 9.34
CA SER A 129 -4.79 -12.25 10.21
C SER A 129 -4.85 -13.58 9.49
N LYS A 130 -5.16 -13.53 8.19
CA LYS A 130 -5.33 -14.66 7.31
C LYS A 130 -4.52 -14.40 6.05
N PHE A 131 -3.86 -15.44 5.57
CA PHE A 131 -3.16 -15.41 4.29
C PHE A 131 -3.91 -16.34 3.34
N PHE A 132 -4.44 -15.78 2.26
CA PHE A 132 -5.03 -16.58 1.21
C PHE A 132 -3.97 -16.81 0.13
N PRO A 133 -3.53 -18.06 -0.10
CA PRO A 133 -2.47 -18.30 -1.09
C PRO A 133 -2.99 -17.96 -2.49
N LYS A 134 -2.08 -17.39 -3.29
CA LYS A 134 -2.34 -17.18 -4.72
C LYS A 134 -2.59 -18.52 -5.40
N PRO A 135 -3.43 -18.55 -6.45
CA PRO A 135 -3.66 -19.77 -7.19
C PRO A 135 -2.36 -20.26 -7.83
N GLU A 136 -2.19 -21.57 -7.89
CA GLU A 136 -1.05 -22.20 -8.58
C GLU A 136 -1.07 -21.91 -10.09
N ALA A 137 -2.26 -21.67 -10.68
CA ALA A 137 -2.44 -21.29 -12.07
C ALA A 137 -3.51 -20.21 -12.23
N GLY A 138 -3.23 -19.21 -13.08
CA GLY A 138 -4.13 -18.09 -13.34
C GLY A 138 -3.98 -16.94 -12.35
N VAL A 139 -5.03 -16.12 -12.20
CA VAL A 139 -5.07 -14.97 -11.29
C VAL A 139 -6.41 -14.89 -10.57
N TRP A 140 -6.47 -14.23 -9.41
CA TRP A 140 -7.74 -13.98 -8.72
C TRP A 140 -8.67 -13.09 -9.56
N PHE A 141 -8.13 -12.00 -10.09
CA PHE A 141 -8.82 -11.04 -10.93
C PHE A 141 -8.09 -10.92 -12.26
N GLY A 142 -8.67 -11.50 -13.29
CA GLY A 142 -8.21 -11.32 -14.66
C GLY A 142 -8.89 -10.13 -15.32
N GLU A 143 -8.38 -9.74 -16.48
CA GLU A 143 -9.04 -8.75 -17.34
C GLU A 143 -10.48 -9.14 -17.68
N HIS A 144 -11.32 -8.15 -18.01
CA HIS A 144 -12.69 -8.42 -18.45
C HIS A 144 -12.70 -9.39 -19.64
N GLY A 145 -13.49 -10.47 -19.54
CA GLY A 145 -13.53 -11.54 -20.53
C GLY A 145 -12.43 -12.61 -20.39
N SER A 146 -11.49 -12.44 -19.46
CA SER A 146 -10.44 -13.42 -19.19
C SER A 146 -10.98 -14.69 -18.53
N LYS A 147 -10.42 -15.83 -18.91
CA LYS A 147 -10.74 -17.16 -18.35
C LYS A 147 -9.78 -17.59 -17.25
N THR A 148 -8.84 -16.74 -16.87
CA THR A 148 -7.72 -17.07 -15.96
C THR A 148 -8.15 -17.39 -14.53
N ASN A 149 -9.39 -17.07 -14.13
CA ASN A 149 -9.92 -17.40 -12.81
C ASN A 149 -11.01 -18.48 -12.83
N GLN A 150 -11.21 -19.19 -13.96
CA GLN A 150 -12.29 -20.17 -14.09
C GLN A 150 -12.13 -21.37 -13.14
N ASN A 151 -10.90 -21.73 -12.78
CA ASN A 151 -10.60 -22.85 -11.88
C ASN A 151 -10.77 -22.50 -10.40
N LEU A 152 -11.03 -21.23 -10.06
CA LEU A 152 -11.28 -20.80 -8.69
C LEU A 152 -12.76 -21.01 -8.33
N THR A 153 -13.01 -21.61 -7.17
CA THR A 153 -14.36 -21.69 -6.59
C THR A 153 -14.88 -20.30 -6.23
N LYS A 154 -16.19 -20.18 -6.03
CA LYS A 154 -16.81 -18.91 -5.62
C LYS A 154 -16.22 -18.39 -4.31
N ASP A 155 -16.07 -19.26 -3.31
CA ASP A 155 -15.53 -18.86 -2.01
C ASP A 155 -14.09 -18.33 -2.12
N GLN A 156 -13.24 -18.96 -2.94
CA GLN A 156 -11.88 -18.46 -3.16
C GLN A 156 -11.85 -17.09 -3.85
N LYS A 157 -12.79 -16.83 -4.76
CA LYS A 157 -12.94 -15.51 -5.41
C LYS A 157 -13.43 -14.47 -4.41
N ASP A 158 -14.39 -14.83 -3.57
CA ASP A 158 -14.93 -13.91 -2.57
C ASP A 158 -13.91 -13.58 -1.47
N GLU A 159 -13.11 -14.56 -1.03
CA GLU A 159 -12.02 -14.34 -0.06
C GLU A 159 -10.90 -13.49 -0.66
N ALA A 160 -10.48 -13.76 -1.90
CA ALA A 160 -9.51 -12.92 -2.60
C ALA A 160 -10.03 -11.48 -2.79
N MET A 161 -11.34 -11.31 -3.01
CA MET A 161 -11.95 -9.98 -3.13
C MET A 161 -11.97 -9.28 -1.78
N ALA A 162 -12.31 -10.01 -0.72
CA ALA A 162 -12.29 -9.48 0.62
C ALA A 162 -10.89 -9.03 1.06
N GLU A 163 -9.85 -9.82 0.75
CA GLU A 163 -8.45 -9.46 0.98
C GLU A 163 -8.07 -8.21 0.18
N ALA A 164 -8.35 -8.18 -1.13
CA ALA A 164 -8.04 -7.03 -1.98
C ALA A 164 -8.75 -5.75 -1.52
N VAL A 165 -10.02 -5.83 -1.14
CA VAL A 165 -10.77 -4.69 -0.59
C VAL A 165 -10.18 -4.27 0.76
N ALA A 166 -9.85 -5.21 1.64
CA ALA A 166 -9.20 -4.89 2.91
C ALA A 166 -7.87 -4.16 2.71
N ASP A 167 -7.02 -4.61 1.78
CA ASP A 167 -5.76 -3.95 1.44
C ASP A 167 -5.98 -2.50 0.98
N VAL A 168 -6.96 -2.27 0.11
CA VAL A 168 -7.27 -0.92 -0.39
C VAL A 168 -7.69 0.03 0.72
N PHE A 169 -8.55 -0.42 1.64
CA PHE A 169 -8.98 0.40 2.77
C PHE A 169 -7.86 0.57 3.80
N ALA A 170 -7.10 -0.49 4.08
CA ALA A 170 -5.94 -0.43 4.96
C ALA A 170 -4.95 0.64 4.51
N LEU A 171 -4.59 0.67 3.20
CA LEU A 171 -3.72 1.72 2.63
C LEU A 171 -4.20 3.14 2.95
N GLY A 172 -5.52 3.34 3.05
CA GLY A 172 -6.13 4.64 3.29
C GLY A 172 -6.14 5.10 4.75
N GLU A 173 -5.99 4.19 5.71
CA GLU A 173 -6.20 4.45 7.14
C GLU A 173 -4.89 4.76 7.91
N CYS A 174 -3.76 4.66 7.23
CA CYS A 174 -2.41 4.87 7.78
C CYS A 174 -2.06 6.35 7.88
N ASP A 175 -1.08 6.70 8.71
CA ASP A 175 -0.59 8.08 8.94
C ASP A 175 0.13 8.67 7.73
N SER A 176 0.70 7.80 6.89
CA SER A 176 1.14 8.17 5.55
C SER A 176 1.13 6.99 4.58
N LEU A 177 0.97 7.32 3.30
CA LEU A 177 0.78 6.37 2.22
C LEU A 177 1.86 6.58 1.15
N PHE A 178 2.60 5.52 0.80
CA PHE A 178 3.66 5.48 -0.21
C PHE A 178 3.23 4.58 -1.37
N ILE A 179 3.07 5.14 -2.57
CA ILE A 179 2.43 4.44 -3.70
C ILE A 179 3.16 4.67 -5.03
N PRO A 180 2.98 3.75 -6.01
CA PRO A 180 3.36 4.01 -7.39
C PRO A 180 2.45 5.05 -8.03
N ASN A 181 2.93 5.71 -9.08
CA ASN A 181 2.18 6.71 -9.83
C ASN A 181 1.28 6.17 -10.94
N TYR A 182 1.20 4.84 -11.11
CA TYR A 182 0.51 4.21 -12.23
C TYR A 182 -0.59 3.21 -11.83
N SER A 183 -0.88 3.03 -10.53
CA SER A 183 -1.83 2.00 -10.09
C SER A 183 -3.17 2.56 -9.62
N SER A 184 -4.24 2.23 -10.33
CA SER A 184 -5.62 2.61 -9.96
C SER A 184 -6.12 1.93 -8.67
N PHE A 185 -5.52 0.81 -8.27
CA PHE A 185 -5.85 0.09 -7.03
C PHE A 185 -5.70 1.00 -5.79
N SER A 186 -4.78 1.97 -5.83
CA SER A 186 -4.58 2.92 -4.73
C SER A 186 -5.62 4.04 -4.68
N ALA A 187 -6.52 4.20 -5.65
CA ALA A 187 -7.39 5.37 -5.75
C ALA A 187 -8.26 5.60 -4.49
N ILE A 188 -8.87 4.54 -3.97
CA ILE A 188 -9.66 4.61 -2.73
C ILE A 188 -8.74 4.90 -1.54
N GLY A 189 -7.58 4.24 -1.44
CA GLY A 189 -6.59 4.50 -0.39
C GLY A 189 -6.14 5.97 -0.37
N ILE A 190 -5.77 6.53 -1.53
CA ILE A 190 -5.42 7.95 -1.67
C ILE A 190 -6.57 8.83 -1.19
N THR A 191 -7.79 8.59 -1.68
CA THR A 191 -8.97 9.38 -1.32
C THR A 191 -9.22 9.38 0.19
N LEU A 192 -9.12 8.20 0.82
CA LEU A 192 -9.33 8.05 2.26
C LEU A 192 -8.22 8.72 3.08
N THR A 193 -6.95 8.55 2.70
CA THR A 193 -5.81 9.24 3.33
C THR A 193 -5.99 10.76 3.25
N ARG A 194 -6.44 11.27 2.10
CA ARG A 194 -6.71 12.71 1.90
C ARG A 194 -7.90 13.22 2.70
N ALA A 195 -8.97 12.42 2.85
CA ALA A 195 -10.11 12.75 3.70
C ALA A 195 -9.69 12.99 5.16
N GLU A 196 -8.73 12.21 5.65
CA GLU A 196 -8.14 12.33 6.99
C GLU A 196 -7.01 13.38 7.07
N ARG A 197 -6.76 14.14 5.98
CA ARG A 197 -5.69 15.14 5.85
C ARG A 197 -4.29 14.58 6.11
N LYS A 198 -4.10 13.31 5.79
CA LYS A 198 -2.83 12.60 5.94
C LYS A 198 -2.00 12.69 4.65
N LYS A 199 -0.73 12.30 4.74
CA LYS A 199 0.24 12.49 3.65
C LYS A 199 0.22 11.32 2.67
N VAL A 200 0.24 11.65 1.38
CA VAL A 200 0.38 10.70 0.27
C VAL A 200 1.65 11.03 -0.48
N PHE A 201 2.47 10.02 -0.70
CA PHE A 201 3.76 10.11 -1.38
C PHE A 201 3.75 9.23 -2.63
N PHE A 202 4.13 9.80 -3.77
CA PHE A 202 4.23 9.10 -5.04
C PHE A 202 5.69 8.86 -5.41
N LEU A 203 5.98 7.68 -5.95
CA LEU A 203 7.30 7.38 -6.51
C LEU A 203 7.53 8.21 -7.79
N GLY A 204 8.48 9.15 -7.75
CA GLY A 204 8.86 10.04 -8.84
C GLY A 204 9.53 9.33 -10.01
N SER A 205 8.96 9.40 -11.21
CA SER A 205 9.56 8.85 -12.43
C SER A 205 10.82 9.61 -12.89
N ASN A 206 10.90 10.92 -12.63
CA ASN A 206 11.95 11.80 -13.17
C ASN A 206 12.97 12.29 -12.12
N ASN A 207 12.71 12.09 -10.82
CA ASN A 207 13.56 12.59 -9.72
C ASN A 207 14.43 11.50 -9.10
N GLY A 208 15.04 10.65 -9.92
CA GLY A 208 15.89 9.54 -9.46
C GLY A 208 15.16 8.51 -8.60
N GLY A 209 13.82 8.42 -8.70
CA GLY A 209 13.00 7.52 -7.88
C GLY A 209 12.80 7.96 -6.43
N ARG A 210 12.88 9.26 -6.13
CA ARG A 210 12.47 9.77 -4.81
C ARG A 210 10.95 9.81 -4.67
N PHE A 211 10.46 9.64 -3.45
CA PHE A 211 9.07 9.85 -3.12
C PHE A 211 8.77 11.34 -2.97
N LEU A 212 7.75 11.84 -3.66
CA LEU A 212 7.30 13.23 -3.62
C LEU A 212 5.94 13.29 -2.93
N GLU A 213 5.77 14.24 -2.02
CA GLU A 213 4.49 14.47 -1.35
C GLU A 213 3.50 15.08 -2.33
N MET A 214 2.27 14.56 -2.38
CA MET A 214 1.18 15.21 -3.08
C MET A 214 0.93 16.59 -2.43
N PRO A 215 1.01 17.74 -3.14
CA PRO A 215 0.80 17.91 -4.58
C PRO A 215 2.05 18.21 -5.43
N GLU A 216 3.27 18.07 -4.90
CA GLU A 216 4.52 18.30 -5.64
C GLU A 216 4.74 17.32 -6.81
N PHE A 217 3.86 16.32 -6.91
CA PHE A 217 3.80 15.34 -7.98
C PHE A 217 2.87 15.85 -9.10
N GLU A 218 3.44 16.61 -10.05
CA GLU A 218 2.82 17.00 -11.33
C GLU A 218 3.66 16.50 -12.51
#